data_AF-A0A524GMX7-F1
#
_entry.id   AF-A0A524GMX7-F1
#
_cell.length_a   1.000
_cell.length_b   1.000
_cell.length_c   1.000
_cell.angle_alpha   90.00
_cell.angle_beta   90.00
_cell.angle_gamma   90.00
#
_symmetry.space_group_name_H-M   'P 1'
#
loop_
_entity.id
_entity.type
_entity.pdbx_description
1 polymer ?
#
loop_
_entity_poly.entity_id
_entity_poly.type
_entity_poly.pdbx_seq_one_letter_code
_entity_poly.pdbx_strand_id
1 'polypeptide(L)'
;CTVAVLPEPDEIEAVAISPADLRVDTYRASGAGGQHINKTDSAVRLTHLPSGIVVECQDERSQHKNRARAMSLLQARLLDTQVAQQQAEHAATRKLLVGSGDRSERIRTYNYPQGRVTDHRINLTLYKLDEIVDGGLEQLIEPLVNEYQADQLAALGA
;
A
#
# COMPACT_ATOMS: atom_id res chain seq x y z
N CYS A 1 -24.09 -8.04 -0.26
CA CYS A 1 -23.17 -7.01 0.25
C CYS A 1 -21.84 -7.67 0.58
N THR A 2 -20.75 -6.93 0.45
CA THR A 2 -19.39 -7.38 0.80
C THR A 2 -18.79 -6.39 1.79
N VAL A 3 -18.01 -6.89 2.75
CA VAL A 3 -17.37 -6.08 3.79
C VAL A 3 -15.92 -6.53 3.86
N ALA A 4 -14.99 -5.59 3.73
CA ALA A 4 -13.56 -5.84 3.95
C ALA A 4 -13.09 -4.94 5.08
N VAL A 5 -12.46 -5.55 6.08
CA VAL A 5 -11.87 -4.85 7.23
C VAL A 5 -10.36 -4.92 7.06
N LEU A 6 -9.72 -3.76 6.90
CA LEU A 6 -8.27 -3.65 6.83
C LEU A 6 -7.79 -2.77 7.99
N PRO A 7 -6.62 -3.08 8.58
CA PRO A 7 -5.99 -2.19 9.54
C PRO A 7 -5.60 -0.87 8.86
N GLU A 8 -5.53 0.18 9.66
CA GLU A 8 -4.99 1.47 9.21
C GLU A 8 -3.50 1.31 8.89
N PRO A 9 -3.04 1.71 7.70
CA PRO A 9 -1.62 1.66 7.39
C PRO A 9 -0.85 2.76 8.12
N ASP A 10 0.42 2.46 8.41
CA ASP A 10 1.36 3.48 8.87
C ASP A 10 1.64 4.50 7.75
N GLU A 11 1.91 5.74 8.15
CA GLU A 11 2.28 6.81 7.22
C GLU A 11 3.64 6.51 6.57
N ILE A 12 3.72 6.68 5.25
CA ILE A 12 5.00 6.59 4.53
C ILE A 12 5.82 7.83 4.85
N GLU A 13 6.87 7.67 5.64
CA GLU A 13 7.82 8.74 5.92
C GLU A 13 8.63 9.13 4.68
N ALA A 14 9.14 10.37 4.67
CA ALA A 14 10.01 10.83 3.61
C ALA A 14 11.29 9.97 3.56
N VAL A 15 11.55 9.37 2.40
CA VAL A 15 12.75 8.56 2.17
C VAL A 15 13.99 9.40 2.39
N ALA A 16 14.76 9.08 3.44
CA ALA A 16 16.05 9.68 3.71
C ALA A 16 17.09 9.09 2.74
N ILE A 17 17.58 9.90 1.81
CA ILE A 17 18.51 9.43 0.80
C ILE A 17 19.94 9.66 1.27
N SER A 18 20.67 8.56 1.51
CA SER A 18 22.08 8.62 1.87
C SER A 18 22.93 9.01 0.65
N PRO A 19 23.89 9.94 0.78
CA PRO A 19 24.82 10.26 -0.29
C PRO A 19 25.66 9.06 -0.76
N ALA A 20 25.86 8.05 0.10
CA ALA A 20 26.62 6.83 -0.23
C ALA A 20 25.90 5.94 -1.24
N ASP A 21 24.56 6.02 -1.29
CA ASP A 21 23.71 5.22 -2.17
C ASP A 21 23.47 5.90 -3.53
N LEU A 22 24.10 7.06 -3.75
CA LEU A 22 23.95 7.87 -4.94
C LEU A 22 25.21 7.84 -5.79
N ARG A 23 25.04 7.40 -7.04
CA ARG A 23 26.03 7.67 -8.09
C ARG A 23 25.66 8.96 -8.82
N VAL A 24 26.57 9.92 -8.79
CA VAL A 24 26.42 11.23 -9.44
C VAL A 24 27.30 11.28 -10.68
N ASP A 25 26.68 11.34 -11.84
CA ASP A 25 27.37 11.48 -13.13
C ASP A 25 27.14 12.91 -13.66
N THR A 26 28.22 13.67 -13.85
CA THR A 26 28.18 15.01 -14.46
C THR A 26 28.64 14.94 -15.91
N TYR A 27 27.87 15.53 -16.83
CA TYR A 27 28.19 15.51 -18.25
C TYR A 27 27.74 16.82 -18.93
N ARG A 28 28.11 16.96 -20.21
CA ARG A 28 27.74 18.14 -21.01
C ARG A 28 26.26 18.09 -21.35
N ALA A 29 25.57 19.21 -21.15
CA ALA A 29 24.18 19.33 -21.52
C ALA A 29 24.00 19.14 -23.04
N SER A 30 22.95 18.44 -23.43
CA SER A 30 22.60 18.24 -24.84
C SER A 30 21.63 19.32 -25.30
N GLY A 31 21.91 20.05 -26.38
CA GLY A 31 20.95 20.99 -26.96
C GLY A 31 21.56 22.05 -27.87
N ALA A 32 20.67 22.80 -28.56
CA ALA A 32 21.05 23.94 -29.38
C ALA A 32 21.47 25.11 -28.48
N GLY A 33 22.77 25.21 -28.17
CA GLY A 33 23.25 26.37 -27.46
C GLY A 33 24.72 26.70 -27.68
N GLY A 34 25.08 27.89 -27.23
CA GLY A 34 26.36 28.53 -27.56
C GLY A 34 27.57 27.89 -26.89
N GLN A 35 28.71 28.59 -26.96
CA GLN A 35 30.01 28.10 -26.48
C GLN A 35 30.00 27.57 -25.02
N HIS A 36 29.11 28.08 -24.17
CA HIS A 36 28.98 27.65 -22.78
C HIS A 36 28.48 26.21 -22.62
N ILE A 37 27.61 25.72 -23.51
CA ILE A 37 27.08 24.35 -23.45
C ILE A 37 28.12 23.33 -23.94
N ASN A 38 28.98 23.74 -24.87
CA ASN A 38 30.02 22.86 -25.42
C ASN A 38 31.24 22.70 -24.50
N LYS A 39 31.45 23.63 -23.56
CA LYS A 39 32.65 23.69 -22.70
C LYS A 39 32.38 23.34 -21.24
N THR A 40 31.16 23.55 -20.73
CA THR A 40 30.83 23.40 -19.32
C THR A 40 30.01 22.15 -19.05
N ASP A 41 30.43 21.32 -18.11
CA ASP A 41 29.70 20.12 -17.67
C ASP A 41 28.59 20.53 -16.68
N SER A 42 27.43 20.92 -17.20
CA SER A 42 26.31 21.42 -16.40
C SER A 42 25.20 20.40 -16.16
N ALA A 43 25.09 19.32 -16.96
CA ALA A 43 24.04 18.32 -16.79
C ALA A 43 24.41 17.30 -15.71
N VAL A 44 23.42 16.91 -14.91
CA VAL A 44 23.60 16.00 -13.77
C VAL A 44 22.65 14.81 -13.93
N ARG A 45 23.18 13.61 -13.80
CA ARG A 45 22.42 12.36 -13.65
C ARG A 45 22.70 11.77 -12.27
N LEU A 46 21.63 11.48 -11.55
CA LEU A 46 21.66 10.79 -10.27
C LEU A 46 21.11 9.37 -10.47
N THR A 47 21.85 8.38 -10.00
CA THR A 47 21.39 6.99 -9.92
C THR A 47 21.31 6.59 -8.45
N HIS A 48 20.14 6.18 -7.99
CA HIS A 48 20.00 5.55 -6.68
C HIS A 48 20.29 4.06 -6.80
N LEU A 49 21.39 3.62 -6.20
CA LEU A 49 21.89 2.24 -6.36
C LEU A 49 20.91 1.18 -5.81
N PRO A 50 20.28 1.36 -4.63
CA PRO A 50 19.38 0.36 -4.08
C PRO A 50 18.09 0.15 -4.88
N SER A 51 17.50 1.23 -5.41
CA SER A 51 16.25 1.15 -6.18
C SER A 51 16.45 1.06 -7.69
N GLY A 52 17.66 1.35 -8.19
CA GLY A 52 17.95 1.45 -9.62
C GLY A 52 17.33 2.66 -10.33
N ILE A 53 16.64 3.56 -9.61
CA ILE A 53 16.00 4.73 -10.21
C ILE A 53 17.07 5.73 -10.67
N VAL A 54 16.98 6.10 -11.95
CA VAL A 54 17.83 7.11 -12.57
C VAL A 54 17.01 8.36 -12.85
N VAL A 55 17.56 9.51 -12.47
CA VAL A 55 17.00 10.83 -12.73
C VAL A 55 18.06 11.72 -13.34
N GLU A 56 17.70 12.49 -14.36
CA GLU A 56 18.58 13.45 -15.02
C GLU A 56 17.96 14.85 -15.04
N CYS A 57 18.80 15.88 -14.90
CA CYS A 57 18.39 17.27 -14.95
C CYS A 57 19.46 18.12 -15.65
N GLN A 58 19.02 18.95 -16.60
CA GLN A 58 19.89 19.85 -17.38
C GLN A 58 19.28 21.23 -17.62
N ASP A 59 18.25 21.60 -16.85
CA ASP A 59 17.45 22.81 -17.08
C ASP A 59 18.25 24.11 -16.84
N GLU A 60 19.13 24.09 -15.84
CA GLU A 60 19.87 25.27 -15.40
C GLU A 60 21.30 25.27 -15.94
N ARG A 61 21.89 26.47 -16.04
CA ARG A 61 23.31 26.63 -16.46
C ARG A 61 24.32 26.16 -15.40
N SER A 62 23.87 25.95 -14.16
CA SER A 62 24.71 25.57 -13.02
C SER A 62 24.47 24.13 -12.58
N GLN A 63 25.55 23.35 -12.50
CA GLN A 63 25.50 21.96 -12.03
C GLN A 63 24.88 21.81 -10.63
N HIS A 64 25.11 22.77 -9.73
CA HIS A 64 24.63 22.69 -8.36
C HIS A 64 23.10 22.82 -8.29
N LYS A 65 22.53 23.69 -9.13
CA LYS A 65 21.07 23.84 -9.26
C LYS A 65 20.45 22.60 -9.90
N ASN A 66 21.07 22.05 -10.93
CA ASN A 66 20.61 20.81 -11.56
C ASN A 66 20.71 19.62 -10.59
N ARG A 67 21.77 19.53 -9.78
CA ARG A 67 21.90 18.50 -8.74
C ARG A 67 20.80 18.61 -7.69
N ALA A 68 20.50 19.83 -7.20
CA ALA A 68 19.43 20.04 -6.23
C ALA A 68 18.06 19.63 -6.80
N ARG A 69 17.75 20.03 -8.04
CA ARG A 69 16.51 19.61 -8.72
C ARG A 69 16.44 18.10 -8.94
N ALA A 70 17.52 17.49 -9.42
CA ALA A 70 17.60 16.04 -9.62
C ALA A 70 17.40 15.29 -8.30
N MET A 71 17.91 15.82 -7.18
CA MET A 71 17.74 15.25 -5.84
C MET A 71 16.26 15.27 -5.41
N SER A 72 15.58 16.41 -5.57
CA SER A 72 14.14 16.54 -5.28
C SER A 72 13.30 15.62 -6.16
N LEU A 73 13.62 15.51 -7.45
CA LEU A 73 12.91 14.63 -8.37
C LEU A 73 13.16 13.14 -8.04
N LEU A 74 14.38 12.79 -7.63
CA LEU A 74 14.69 11.44 -7.17
C LEU A 74 13.90 11.08 -5.92
N GLN A 75 13.83 11.99 -4.94
CA GLN A 75 13.04 11.80 -3.73
C GLN A 75 11.56 11.61 -4.04
N ALA A 76 11.00 12.45 -4.93
CA ALA A 76 9.61 12.32 -5.36
C ALA A 76 9.33 10.95 -6.02
N ARG A 77 10.23 10.47 -6.89
CA ARG A 77 10.08 9.15 -7.53
C ARG A 77 10.18 7.98 -6.57
N LEU A 78 11.09 8.07 -5.58
CA LEU A 78 11.22 7.04 -4.55
C LEU A 78 9.95 6.95 -3.70
N LEU A 79 9.43 8.10 -3.27
CA LEU A 79 8.18 8.18 -2.51
C LEU A 79 7.00 7.62 -3.32
N ASP A 80 6.86 8.03 -4.58
CA ASP A 80 5.79 7.57 -5.47
C ASP A 80 5.83 6.04 -5.67
N THR A 81 7.04 5.47 -5.78
CA THR A 81 7.22 4.01 -5.89
C THR A 81 6.75 3.30 -4.62
N GLN A 82 7.09 3.81 -3.44
CA GLN A 82 6.66 3.24 -2.16
C GLN A 82 5.14 3.35 -1.97
N VAL A 83 4.57 4.51 -2.29
CA VAL A 83 3.12 4.73 -2.24
C VAL A 83 2.40 3.77 -3.18
N ALA A 84 2.88 3.64 -4.42
CA ALA A 84 2.29 2.72 -5.40
C ALA A 84 2.39 1.26 -4.94
N GLN A 85 3.52 0.85 -4.36
CA GLN A 85 3.69 -0.48 -3.81
C GLN A 85 2.73 -0.76 -2.66
N GLN A 86 2.64 0.15 -1.68
CA GLN A 86 1.70 0.05 -0.57
C GLN A 86 0.27 -0.07 -1.11
N GLN A 87 -0.16 0.83 -2.00
CA GLN A 87 -1.49 0.79 -2.60
C GLN A 87 -1.77 -0.53 -3.33
N ALA A 88 -0.79 -1.09 -4.04
CA ALA A 88 -0.94 -2.37 -4.71
C ALA A 88 -1.13 -3.52 -3.72
N GLU A 89 -0.36 -3.55 -2.63
CA GLU A 89 -0.48 -4.53 -1.54
C GLU A 89 -1.85 -4.43 -0.84
N HIS A 90 -2.31 -3.21 -0.56
CA HIS A 90 -3.65 -2.97 0.01
C HIS A 90 -4.76 -3.40 -0.94
N ALA A 91 -4.65 -3.08 -2.23
CA ALA A 91 -5.64 -3.48 -3.23
C ALA A 91 -5.72 -5.01 -3.38
N ALA A 92 -4.57 -5.68 -3.38
CA ALA A 92 -4.49 -7.14 -3.42
C ALA A 92 -5.12 -7.76 -2.16
N THR A 93 -4.76 -7.27 -0.97
CA THR A 93 -5.33 -7.74 0.31
C THR A 93 -6.83 -7.53 0.36
N ARG A 94 -7.31 -6.34 -0.03
CA ARG A 94 -8.75 -6.04 -0.09
C ARG A 94 -9.46 -6.97 -1.06
N LYS A 95 -8.88 -7.24 -2.23
CA LYS A 95 -9.47 -8.16 -3.22
C LYS A 95 -9.61 -9.57 -2.65
N LEU A 96 -8.62 -10.05 -1.90
CA LEU A 96 -8.69 -11.34 -1.20
C LEU A 96 -9.82 -11.38 -0.16
N LEU A 97 -9.97 -10.31 0.64
CA LEU A 97 -11.00 -10.23 1.68
C LEU A 97 -12.43 -10.15 1.12
N VAL A 98 -12.61 -9.47 -0.01
CA VAL A 98 -13.93 -9.32 -0.66
C VAL A 98 -14.35 -10.61 -1.39
N GLY A 99 -13.38 -11.38 -1.90
CA GLY A 99 -13.64 -12.56 -2.72
C GLY A 99 -14.29 -12.20 -4.08
N SER A 100 -15.14 -13.09 -4.59
CA SER A 100 -15.90 -12.84 -5.83
C SER A 100 -17.15 -11.98 -5.60
N GLY A 101 -17.58 -11.85 -4.34
CA GLY A 101 -18.83 -11.19 -3.99
C GLY A 101 -20.09 -11.98 -4.38
N ASP A 102 -19.93 -13.23 -4.83
CA ASP A 102 -21.05 -14.10 -5.14
C ASP A 102 -21.77 -14.58 -3.86
N ARG A 103 -23.05 -14.93 -4.01
CA ARG A 103 -23.90 -15.43 -2.92
C ARG A 103 -23.40 -16.74 -2.34
N SER A 104 -22.60 -17.50 -3.09
CA SER A 104 -21.99 -18.76 -2.66
C SER A 104 -20.93 -18.56 -1.56
N GLU A 105 -20.19 -17.45 -1.60
CA GLU A 105 -19.10 -17.12 -0.65
C GLU A 105 -19.57 -16.36 0.59
N ARG A 106 -20.88 -16.28 0.82
CA ARG A 106 -21.43 -15.53 1.96
C ARG A 106 -21.01 -16.16 3.28
N ILE A 107 -20.40 -15.36 4.14
CA ILE A 107 -20.08 -15.77 5.51
C ILE A 107 -21.30 -15.69 6.44
N ARG A 108 -22.29 -14.84 6.13
CA ARG A 108 -23.49 -14.63 6.95
C ARG A 108 -24.75 -14.52 6.11
N THR A 109 -25.89 -14.88 6.69
CA THR A 109 -27.21 -14.72 6.09
C THR A 109 -28.15 -14.07 7.10
N TYR A 110 -28.74 -12.94 6.71
CA TYR A 110 -29.74 -12.21 7.48
C TYR A 110 -31.12 -12.50 6.89
N ASN A 111 -32.01 -13.10 7.68
CA ASN A 111 -33.35 -13.47 7.25
C ASN A 111 -34.37 -12.67 8.06
N TYR A 112 -34.82 -11.55 7.47
CA TYR A 112 -35.80 -10.64 8.07
C TYR A 112 -37.17 -11.28 8.34
N PRO A 113 -37.80 -12.02 7.39
CA PRO A 113 -39.08 -12.67 7.65
C PRO A 113 -39.09 -13.63 8.85
N GLN A 114 -37.94 -14.24 9.16
CA GLN A 114 -37.80 -15.20 10.27
C GLN A 114 -37.02 -14.62 11.46
N GLY A 115 -36.66 -13.33 11.43
CA GLY A 115 -35.95 -12.64 12.50
C GLY A 115 -34.62 -13.28 12.91
N ARG A 116 -33.90 -13.94 11.98
CA ARG A 116 -32.68 -14.68 12.31
C ARG A 116 -31.45 -14.26 11.51
N VAL A 117 -30.28 -14.48 12.12
CA VAL A 117 -28.98 -14.41 11.46
C VAL A 117 -28.27 -15.75 11.59
N THR A 118 -27.62 -16.17 10.51
CA THR A 118 -26.78 -17.38 10.48
C THR A 118 -25.38 -17.01 10.03
N ASP A 119 -24.36 -17.39 10.80
CA ASP A 119 -22.94 -17.33 10.39
C ASP A 119 -22.48 -18.72 9.95
N HIS A 120 -22.06 -18.85 8.69
CA HIS A 120 -21.71 -20.11 8.05
C HIS A 120 -20.30 -20.58 8.38
N ARG A 121 -19.46 -19.75 9.02
CA ARG A 121 -18.09 -20.15 9.39
C ARG A 121 -18.09 -21.17 10.52
N ILE A 122 -18.98 -20.98 11.49
CA ILE A 122 -19.17 -21.87 12.65
C ILE A 122 -20.57 -22.50 12.70
N ASN A 123 -21.39 -22.29 11.65
CA ASN A 123 -22.80 -22.71 11.57
C ASN A 123 -23.69 -22.23 12.74
N LEU A 124 -23.38 -21.07 13.33
CA LEU A 124 -24.16 -20.46 14.41
C LEU A 124 -25.41 -19.79 13.87
N THR A 125 -26.58 -20.09 14.44
CA THR A 125 -27.85 -19.43 14.10
C THR A 125 -28.49 -18.80 15.33
N LEU A 126 -28.81 -17.50 15.25
CA LEU A 126 -29.43 -16.72 16.31
C LEU A 126 -30.76 -16.12 15.83
N TYR A 127 -31.81 -16.21 16.65
CA TYR A 127 -33.16 -15.68 16.38
C TYR A 127 -33.37 -14.29 17.02
N LYS A 128 -32.37 -13.42 16.87
CA LYS A 128 -32.32 -12.09 17.48
C LYS A 128 -31.82 -11.06 16.47
N LEU A 129 -32.38 -11.08 15.27
CA LEU A 129 -31.91 -10.23 14.18
C LEU A 129 -31.97 -8.74 14.54
N ASP A 130 -33.06 -8.29 15.16
CA ASP A 130 -33.27 -6.88 15.48
C ASP A 130 -32.21 -6.37 16.47
N GLU A 131 -31.97 -7.12 17.55
CA GLU A 131 -30.93 -6.82 18.56
C GLU A 131 -29.53 -6.72 17.93
N ILE A 132 -29.24 -7.60 16.98
CA ILE A 132 -27.93 -7.66 16.30
C ILE A 132 -27.75 -6.49 15.34
N VAL A 133 -28.81 -6.11 14.62
CA VAL A 133 -28.78 -4.96 13.70
C VAL A 133 -28.69 -3.64 14.47
N ASP A 134 -29.32 -3.57 15.66
CA ASP A 134 -29.26 -2.41 16.56
C ASP A 134 -27.92 -2.26 17.31
N GLY A 135 -27.01 -3.25 17.19
CA GLY A 135 -25.63 -3.15 17.69
C GLY A 135 -25.22 -4.18 18.74
N GLY A 136 -26.12 -5.10 19.15
CA GLY A 136 -25.83 -6.21 20.06
C GLY A 136 -24.99 -7.32 19.43
N LEU A 137 -23.81 -6.99 18.93
CA LEU A 137 -22.95 -7.88 18.13
C LEU A 137 -22.13 -8.87 18.96
N GLU A 138 -22.03 -8.69 20.27
CA GLU A 138 -21.20 -9.51 21.17
C GLU A 138 -21.55 -11.01 21.04
N GLN A 139 -22.85 -11.32 20.99
CA GLN A 139 -23.37 -12.70 20.86
C GLN A 139 -22.96 -13.39 19.55
N LEU A 140 -22.55 -12.62 18.53
CA LEU A 140 -21.98 -13.14 17.29
C LEU A 140 -20.45 -13.19 17.34
N ILE A 141 -19.80 -12.15 17.85
CA ILE A 141 -18.35 -11.97 17.77
C ILE A 141 -17.63 -12.91 18.74
N GLU A 142 -18.08 -13.02 20.00
CA GLU A 142 -17.39 -13.85 21.00
C GLU A 142 -17.26 -15.32 20.57
N PRO A 143 -18.32 -16.02 20.11
CA PRO A 143 -18.19 -17.41 19.66
C PRO A 143 -17.21 -17.56 18.49
N LEU A 144 -17.17 -16.59 17.58
CA LEU A 144 -16.25 -16.62 16.44
C LEU A 144 -14.79 -16.45 16.87
N VAL A 145 -14.53 -15.56 17.82
CA VAL A 145 -13.19 -15.34 18.37
C VAL A 145 -12.71 -16.59 19.11
N ASN A 146 -13.58 -17.21 19.92
CA ASN A 146 -13.25 -18.41 20.66
C ASN A 146 -12.91 -19.59 19.74
N GLU A 147 -13.70 -19.81 18.69
CA GLU A 147 -13.42 -20.88 17.71
C GLU A 147 -12.09 -20.62 16.99
N TYR A 148 -11.85 -19.38 16.58
CA TYR A 148 -10.59 -19.01 15.93
C TYR A 148 -9.37 -19.22 16.85
N GLN A 149 -9.49 -18.89 18.14
CA GLN A 149 -8.43 -19.15 19.12
C GLN A 149 -8.20 -20.65 19.32
N ALA A 150 -9.27 -21.46 19.36
CA ALA A 150 -9.18 -22.90 19.46
C ALA A 150 -8.47 -23.51 18.23
N ASP A 151 -8.80 -23.05 17.01
CA ASP A 151 -8.14 -23.45 15.77
C ASP A 151 -6.64 -23.12 15.79
N GLN A 152 -6.27 -21.92 16.24
CA GLN A 152 -4.87 -21.51 16.36
C GLN A 152 -4.09 -22.39 17.35
N LEU A 153 -4.68 -22.68 18.51
CA LEU A 153 -4.06 -23.53 19.52
C LEU A 153 -3.91 -24.98 19.02
N ALA A 154 -4.91 -25.50 18.32
CA ALA A 154 -4.85 -26.84 17.71
C ALA A 154 -3.74 -26.93 16.65
N ALA A 155 -3.57 -25.89 15.82
CA ALA A 155 -2.53 -25.83 14.80
C ALA A 155 -1.11 -25.74 15.40
N LEU A 156 -0.95 -25.21 16.61
CA LEU A 156 0.34 -25.13 17.33
C LEU A 156 0.69 -26.42 18.08
N GLY A 157 -0.31 -27.22 18.46
CA GLY A 157 -0.13 -28.49 19.17
C GLY A 157 0.09 -29.71 18.27
N ALA A 158 -0.07 -29.54 16.95
CA ALA A 158 0.17 -30.55 15.91
C ALA A 158 1.56 -30.38 15.28
#